data_AF-A0A822XXL5-F1
#
_entry.id   AF-A0A822XXL5-F1
#
_cell.length_a   1.000
_cell.length_b   1.000
_cell.length_c   1.000
_cell.angle_alpha   90.00
_cell.angle_beta   90.00
_cell.angle_gamma   90.00
#
_symmetry.space_group_name_H-M   'P 1'
#
loop_
_entity.id
_entity.type
_entity.pdbx_description
1 polymer ?
#
loop_
_entity_poly.entity_id
_entity_poly.type
_entity_poly.pdbx_seq_one_letter_code
_entity_poly.pdbx_strand_id
1 'polypeptide(L)'
;MERLQEQNIKMDTLLLYGEDLTKLAEEGKLDPVIGREQEIEQVKQILCKRRKTNPFLVGDPDVGKTVIVESLAQSIVCVKAN
;
A
#
# COMPACT_ATOMS: atom_id res chain seq x y z
N MET A 1 32.98 22.07 -20.70
CA MET A 1 31.52 21.87 -20.88
C MET A 1 31.19 20.61 -20.13
N GLU A 2 30.61 20.82 -18.96
CA GLU A 2 30.64 19.94 -17.80
C GLU A 2 29.96 18.60 -18.03
N ARG A 3 30.54 17.58 -17.37
CA ARG A 3 29.93 16.33 -16.91
C ARG A 3 28.44 16.23 -17.24
N LEU A 4 28.13 15.58 -18.36
CA LEU A 4 26.83 14.91 -18.51
C LEU A 4 26.77 13.89 -17.38
N GLN A 5 25.94 14.22 -16.41
CA GLN A 5 25.89 13.60 -15.10
C GLN A 5 25.69 12.10 -15.28
N GLU A 6 26.54 11.31 -14.63
CA GLU A 6 26.22 9.94 -14.22
C GLU A 6 25.03 9.99 -13.25
N GLN A 7 23.84 10.34 -13.74
CA GLN A 7 22.61 10.17 -12.98
C GLN A 7 22.24 8.71 -13.05
N ASN A 8 22.88 7.95 -12.16
CA ASN A 8 22.51 6.66 -11.63
C ASN A 8 21.02 6.35 -11.90
N ILE A 9 20.73 5.73 -13.06
CA ILE A 9 19.43 5.10 -13.32
C ILE A 9 19.43 3.85 -12.46
N LYS A 10 19.31 4.05 -11.15
CA LYS A 10 18.98 2.99 -10.23
C LYS A 10 17.53 2.70 -10.53
N MET A 11 17.28 1.80 -11.49
CA MET A 11 15.96 1.30 -11.82
C MET A 11 15.25 1.05 -10.49
N ASP A 12 14.19 1.81 -10.22
CA ASP A 12 13.51 1.72 -8.94
C ASP A 12 13.04 0.28 -8.78
N THR A 13 13.53 -0.39 -7.74
CA THR A 13 13.21 -1.80 -7.47
C THR A 13 11.71 -2.00 -7.33
N LEU A 14 10.99 -0.96 -6.87
CA LEU A 14 9.53 -0.97 -6.81
C LEU A 14 8.92 -1.08 -8.21
N LEU A 15 9.40 -0.30 -9.18
CA LEU A 15 8.88 -0.35 -10.56
C LEU A 15 9.23 -1.66 -11.28
N LEU A 16 10.31 -2.33 -10.88
CA LEU A 16 10.75 -3.57 -11.51
C LEU A 16 10.01 -4.81 -10.99
N TYR A 17 9.63 -4.84 -9.71
CA TYR A 17 9.12 -6.06 -9.05
C TYR A 17 7.81 -5.88 -8.28
N GLY A 18 7.29 -4.66 -8.19
CA GLY A 18 6.11 -4.36 -7.40
C GLY A 18 5.20 -3.34 -8.06
N GLU A 19 4.15 -3.00 -7.34
CA GLU A 19 3.16 -2.02 -7.76
C GLU A 19 2.86 -1.09 -6.57
N ASP A 20 2.76 0.21 -6.84
CA ASP A 20 2.45 1.20 -5.80
C ASP A 20 0.94 1.37 -5.65
N LEU A 21 0.38 0.64 -4.69
CA LEU A 21 -1.05 0.72 -4.35
C LEU A 21 -1.48 2.11 -3.87
N THR A 22 -0.58 2.91 -3.28
CA THR A 22 -0.89 4.26 -2.83
C THR A 22 -1.12 5.17 -4.03
N LYS A 23 -0.28 5.04 -5.06
CA LYS A 23 -0.44 5.75 -6.31
C LYS A 23 -1.70 5.33 -7.06
N LEU A 24 -2.01 4.03 -7.11
CA LEU A 24 -3.26 3.55 -7.70
C LEU A 24 -4.50 4.08 -6.97
N ALA A 25 -4.44 4.21 -5.65
CA ALA A 25 -5.48 4.82 -4.85
C ALA A 25 -5.64 6.32 -5.15
N GLU A 26 -4.52 7.06 -5.29
CA GLU A 26 -4.53 8.47 -5.72
C GLU A 26 -5.14 8.66 -7.12
N GLU A 27 -4.89 7.72 -8.04
CA GLU A 27 -5.45 7.72 -9.38
C GLU A 27 -6.91 7.22 -9.44
N GLY A 28 -7.49 6.76 -8.32
CA GLY A 28 -8.86 6.24 -8.26
C GLY A 28 -9.08 4.91 -8.98
N LYS A 29 -8.00 4.13 -9.19
CA LYS A 29 -8.05 2.85 -9.91
C LYS A 29 -8.38 1.64 -9.04
N LEU A 30 -8.37 1.80 -7.71
CA LEU A 30 -8.72 0.73 -6.77
C LEU A 30 -10.23 0.72 -6.54
N ASP A 31 -10.82 -0.47 -6.55
CA ASP A 31 -12.25 -0.65 -6.31
C ASP A 31 -12.64 -0.26 -4.87
N PRO A 32 -13.83 0.31 -4.66
CA PRO A 32 -14.32 0.62 -3.32
C PRO A 32 -14.56 -0.67 -2.53
N VAL A 33 -13.97 -0.75 -1.35
CA VAL A 33 -14.09 -1.93 -0.48
C VAL A 33 -15.37 -1.82 0.36
N ILE A 34 -16.20 -2.86 0.32
CA ILE A 34 -17.41 -2.99 1.12
C ILE A 34 -17.19 -4.04 2.21
N GLY A 35 -17.38 -3.65 3.48
CA GLY A 35 -17.15 -4.51 4.63
C GLY A 35 -15.67 -4.66 5.01
N ARG A 36 -15.36 -5.65 5.86
CA ARG A 36 -14.01 -5.93 6.41
C ARG A 36 -13.41 -4.82 7.29
N GLU A 37 -14.28 -3.98 7.83
CA GLU A 37 -13.90 -2.83 8.68
C GLU A 37 -13.07 -3.26 9.89
N GLN A 38 -13.41 -4.39 10.50
CA GLN A 38 -12.71 -4.91 11.67
C GLN A 38 -11.28 -5.34 11.33
N GLU A 39 -11.08 -6.04 10.21
CA GLU A 39 -9.78 -6.49 9.75
C GLU A 39 -8.89 -5.32 9.34
N ILE A 40 -9.45 -4.34 8.62
CA ILE A 40 -8.74 -3.12 8.22
C ILE A 40 -8.28 -2.33 9.45
N GLU A 41 -9.17 -2.17 10.44
CA GLU A 41 -8.85 -1.47 11.69
C GLU A 41 -7.77 -2.21 12.49
N GLN A 42 -7.83 -3.53 12.57
CA GLN A 42 -6.78 -4.33 13.21
C GLN A 42 -5.43 -4.16 12.51
N VAL A 43 -5.39 -4.16 11.18
CA VAL A 43 -4.17 -3.91 10.41
C VAL A 43 -3.59 -2.53 10.70
N LYS A 44 -4.42 -1.49 10.69
CA LYS A 44 -4.02 -0.11 11.06
C LYS A 44 -3.43 -0.07 12.47
N GLN A 45 -4.11 -0.66 13.44
CA GLN A 45 -3.63 -0.71 14.82
C GLN A 45 -2.29 -1.45 14.95
N ILE A 46 -2.11 -2.58 14.26
CA ILE A 46 -0.86 -3.35 14.29
C ILE A 46 0.30 -2.51 13.73
N LEU A 47 0.09 -1.83 12.60
CA LEU A 47 1.11 -0.97 11.98
C LEU A 47 1.52 0.18 12.91
N CYS A 48 0.61 0.71 13.73
CA CYS A 48 0.89 1.78 14.69
C CYS A 48 1.53 1.32 16.01
N LYS A 49 1.76 0.02 16.24
CA LYS A 49 2.40 -0.49 17.48
C LYS A 49 3.89 -0.13 17.54
N ARG A 50 4.48 -0.25 18.75
CA ARG A 50 5.94 -0.11 18.94
C ARG A 50 6.74 -1.38 18.68
N ARG A 51 6.09 -2.55 18.70
CA ARG A 51 6.71 -3.87 18.53
C ARG A 51 5.80 -4.76 17.70
N LYS A 52 6.38 -5.63 16.87
CA LYS A 52 5.66 -6.52 15.94
C LYS A 52 4.67 -5.75 15.07
N THR A 53 5.18 -4.75 14.36
CA THR A 53 4.38 -3.82 13.54
C THR A 53 3.91 -4.40 12.22
N ASN A 54 4.49 -5.53 11.79
CA ASN A 54 4.21 -6.11 10.48
C ASN A 54 3.01 -7.06 10.57
N PRO A 55 1.83 -6.67 10.04
CA PRO A 55 0.65 -7.53 10.06
C PRO A 55 0.84 -8.73 9.13
N PHE A 56 0.17 -9.84 9.46
CA PHE A 56 0.16 -11.06 8.66
C PHE A 56 -1.28 -11.56 8.53
N LEU A 57 -1.78 -11.63 7.28
CA LEU A 57 -3.17 -11.99 6.99
C LEU A 57 -3.32 -13.49 6.76
N VAL A 58 -4.04 -14.16 7.66
CA VAL A 58 -4.29 -15.62 7.61
C VAL A 58 -5.66 -15.90 6.98
N GLY A 59 -5.77 -16.99 6.22
CA GLY A 59 -6.98 -17.42 5.55
C GLY A 59 -6.69 -18.27 4.31
N ASP A 60 -7.72 -18.85 3.72
CA ASP A 60 -7.63 -19.62 2.48
C ASP A 60 -7.24 -18.72 1.29
N PRO A 61 -6.75 -19.28 0.17
CA PRO A 61 -6.63 -18.53 -1.08
C PRO A 61 -8.00 -17.95 -1.51
N ASP A 62 -7.97 -16.87 -2.28
CA ASP A 62 -9.15 -16.20 -2.87
C ASP A 62 -10.20 -15.62 -1.89
N VAL A 63 -9.92 -15.62 -0.59
CA VAL A 63 -10.80 -14.97 0.41
C VAL A 63 -10.71 -13.43 0.39
N GLY A 64 -10.03 -12.82 -0.58
CA GLY A 64 -9.94 -11.36 -0.71
C GLY A 64 -8.99 -10.68 0.28
N LYS A 65 -7.87 -11.34 0.64
CA LYS A 65 -6.85 -10.72 1.51
C LYS A 65 -6.25 -9.44 0.92
N THR A 66 -6.12 -9.40 -0.41
CA THR A 66 -5.60 -8.24 -1.16
C THR A 66 -6.45 -6.99 -0.94
N VAL A 67 -7.78 -7.16 -0.87
CA VAL A 67 -8.76 -6.09 -0.68
C VAL A 67 -8.50 -5.31 0.61
N ILE A 68 -8.00 -5.97 1.66
CA ILE A 68 -7.65 -5.31 2.93
C ILE A 68 -6.49 -4.34 2.73
N VAL A 69 -5.50 -4.70 1.90
CA VAL A 69 -4.33 -3.86 1.61
C VAL A 69 -4.70 -2.70 0.69
N GLU A 70 -5.56 -2.91 -0.30
CA GLU A 70 -6.10 -1.87 -1.17
C GLU A 70 -6.91 -0.82 -0.38
N SER A 71 -7.77 -1.28 0.53
CA SER A 71 -8.52 -0.38 1.42
C SER A 71 -7.62 0.42 2.36
N LEU A 72 -6.51 -0.18 2.82
CA LEU A 72 -5.52 0.52 3.61
C LEU A 72 -4.84 1.63 2.78
N ALA A 73 -4.50 1.36 1.53
CA ALA A 73 -3.93 2.37 0.62
C ALA A 73 -4.91 3.53 0.38
N GLN A 74 -6.18 3.24 0.09
CA GLN A 74 -7.25 4.24 -0.02
C GLN A 74 -7.40 5.08 1.26
N SER A 75 -7.36 4.44 2.43
CA SER A 75 -7.43 5.12 3.73
C SER A 75 -6.28 6.11 3.94
N ILE A 76 -5.06 5.73 3.55
CA ILE A 76 -3.86 6.58 3.69
C ILE A 76 -3.96 7.80 2.76
N VAL A 77 -4.41 7.60 1.52
CA VAL A 77 -4.55 8.68 0.53
C VAL A 77 -5.65 9.66 0.93
N CYS A 78 -6.80 9.17 1.41
CA CYS A 78 -7.89 10.01 1.88
C CYS A 78 -7.44 11.03 2.96
N VAL A 79 -6.53 10.62 3.85
CA VAL A 79 -5.96 11.51 4.88
C VAL A 79 -5.09 12.63 4.29
N LYS A 80 -4.46 12.42 3.12
CA LYS A 80 -3.62 13.44 2.45
C LYS A 80 -4.42 14.55 1.74
N ALA A 81 -5.74 14.42 1.59
CA ALA A 81 -6.56 15.34 0.80
C ALA A 81 -7.10 16.55 1.59
N ASN A 82 -6.60 16.82 2.80
CA ASN A 82 -6.94 17.97 3.66
C ASN A 82 -5.70 18.79 4.00
#